data_AF-A0A4S2DT04-F1
#
_entry.id   AF-A0A4S2DT04-F1
#
_cell.length_a   1.000
_cell.length_b   1.000
_cell.length_c   1.000
_cell.angle_alpha   90.00
_cell.angle_beta   90.00
_cell.angle_gamma   90.00
#
_symmetry.space_group_name_H-M   'P 1'
#
loop_
_entity.id
_entity.type
_entity.pdbx_description
1 polymer ?
#
loop_
_entity_poly.entity_id
_entity_poly.type
_entity_poly.pdbx_seq_one_letter_code
_entity_poly.pdbx_strand_id
1 'polypeptide(L)'
;MGIFSFFKRFKNGMYENEDDYNFFEDDKRENYIEDIENEEIVSDIEESEDIDKKIEGKEIEELEIEKIGEAYKEESDEPSKEEIDSLIVNEILKVIDIYDDFDKVKTVARDSAIRIGKNNLSELPKFLNNNIHMPEEFENKYSDKEEWKVAVENSVLMIIYSFKGNAVSILERVSQKNAKLNLKATNLLCKLASEGVKTEEIVNWITNNLITFNDENKIIILGFMAQIKNNNQVIGIIQHFYRSFVKSGEIEYAYRTLIHLINAAERFTQGHLKFLKLIAMGKTSIDLSEIMTIDEDEESIIEIRKVSDDLAINMAITYYTLDNNDDDINSKLYYLSEYSLNRKLREDLKILLEER
;
A
#
# COMPACT_ATOMS: atom_id res chain seq x y z
N MET A 1 -18.87 8.13 1.88
CA MET A 1 -18.07 6.94 1.51
C MET A 1 -17.01 7.38 0.51
N GLY A 2 -15.72 7.13 0.78
CA GLY A 2 -14.65 7.53 -0.14
C GLY A 2 -14.59 6.62 -1.37
N ILE A 3 -14.17 7.17 -2.51
CA ILE A 3 -13.98 6.49 -3.81
C ILE A 3 -13.26 5.11 -3.65
N PHE A 4 -12.37 4.98 -2.65
CA PHE A 4 -11.59 3.79 -2.34
C PHE A 4 -12.32 2.66 -1.60
N SER A 5 -13.36 2.96 -0.82
CA SER A 5 -14.17 1.92 -0.17
C SER A 5 -14.85 1.01 -1.21
N PHE A 6 -15.10 1.54 -2.40
CA PHE A 6 -15.75 0.84 -3.51
C PHE A 6 -14.80 -0.05 -4.32
N PHE A 7 -13.59 0.43 -4.64
CA PHE A 7 -12.57 -0.38 -5.34
C PHE A 7 -12.15 -1.62 -4.54
N LYS A 8 -12.24 -1.57 -3.21
CA LYS A 8 -11.93 -2.69 -2.31
C LYS A 8 -12.93 -3.86 -2.41
N ARG A 9 -14.20 -3.59 -2.75
CA ARG A 9 -15.24 -4.62 -2.95
C ARG A 9 -15.08 -5.41 -4.26
N PHE A 10 -14.59 -4.77 -5.33
CA PHE A 10 -14.37 -5.39 -6.63
C PHE A 10 -12.99 -6.07 -6.80
N LYS A 11 -12.11 -5.99 -5.79
CA LYS A 11 -10.71 -6.51 -5.80
C LYS A 11 -10.61 -8.03 -6.05
N ASN A 12 -11.72 -8.76 -5.96
CA ASN A 12 -11.86 -10.21 -6.09
C ASN A 12 -11.59 -10.81 -7.49
N GLY A 13 -10.89 -10.09 -8.38
CA GLY A 13 -10.48 -10.56 -9.71
C GLY A 13 -9.34 -9.78 -10.37
N MET A 14 -8.67 -8.85 -9.68
CA MET A 14 -7.58 -8.05 -10.30
C MET A 14 -6.18 -8.59 -10.05
N TYR A 15 -6.01 -9.51 -9.11
CA TYR A 15 -4.69 -10.02 -8.73
C TYR A 15 -4.79 -11.51 -8.39
N GLU A 16 -4.51 -12.39 -9.35
CA GLU A 16 -4.46 -13.86 -9.11
C GLU A 16 -3.21 -14.29 -8.30
N ASN A 17 -2.32 -13.36 -7.91
CA ASN A 17 -1.09 -13.66 -7.16
C ASN A 17 -0.83 -12.68 -5.99
N GLU A 18 -1.87 -12.13 -5.34
CA GLU A 18 -1.72 -11.17 -4.21
C GLU A 18 -1.63 -11.80 -2.82
N ASP A 19 -1.76 -13.13 -2.70
CA ASP A 19 -1.82 -13.81 -1.39
C ASP A 19 -0.52 -13.65 -0.55
N ASP A 20 0.59 -13.21 -1.15
CA ASP A 20 1.88 -13.01 -0.46
C ASP A 20 2.24 -11.53 -0.16
N TYR A 21 1.49 -10.54 -0.67
CA TYR A 21 1.85 -9.12 -0.55
C TYR A 21 0.94 -8.29 0.36
N ASN A 22 -0.12 -8.91 0.90
CA ASN A 22 -1.04 -8.32 1.88
C ASN A 22 -0.46 -8.29 3.31
N PHE A 23 0.78 -7.86 3.48
CA PHE A 23 1.47 -7.85 4.78
C PHE A 23 0.75 -7.00 5.86
N PHE A 24 -0.23 -6.16 5.47
CA PHE A 24 -1.07 -5.38 6.38
C PHE A 24 -2.48 -5.08 5.83
N GLU A 25 -2.95 -5.79 4.80
CA GLU A 25 -4.21 -5.47 4.11
C GLU A 25 -5.29 -6.54 4.27
N ASP A 26 -5.29 -7.32 5.35
CA ASP A 26 -6.50 -8.07 5.77
C ASP A 26 -7.44 -7.16 6.57
N ASP A 27 -7.92 -6.13 5.89
CA ASP A 27 -8.99 -5.26 6.35
C ASP A 27 -10.32 -5.99 6.09
N LYS A 28 -10.54 -7.08 6.83
CA LYS A 28 -11.80 -7.82 6.88
C LYS A 28 -12.44 -7.62 8.25
N ARG A 29 -13.25 -6.57 8.38
CA ARG A 29 -14.63 -6.60 8.94
C ARG A 29 -15.20 -5.19 9.08
N GLU A 30 -16.48 -5.10 8.70
CA GLU A 30 -17.33 -3.92 8.67
C GLU A 30 -17.71 -3.38 10.06
N ASN A 31 -17.93 -2.06 10.08
CA ASN A 31 -18.90 -1.28 10.85
C ASN A 31 -18.89 -1.32 12.39
N TYR A 32 -18.62 -0.17 12.99
CA TYR A 32 -19.57 0.50 13.90
C TYR A 32 -19.45 2.02 13.70
N ILE A 33 -20.41 2.62 12.99
CA ILE A 33 -20.81 4.01 13.21
C ILE A 33 -21.87 3.91 14.30
N GLU A 34 -21.54 4.34 15.53
CA GLU A 34 -22.58 4.63 16.51
C GLU A 34 -23.23 5.95 16.13
N ASP A 35 -24.55 5.88 15.99
CA ASP A 35 -25.46 6.99 15.77
C ASP A 35 -25.26 8.09 16.82
N ILE A 36 -25.01 9.31 16.38
CA ILE A 36 -25.40 10.52 17.10
C ILE A 36 -26.26 11.35 16.15
N GLU A 37 -27.55 11.40 16.47
CA GLU A 37 -28.55 12.21 15.79
C GLU A 37 -28.24 13.71 15.89
N ASN A 38 -28.43 14.40 14.76
CA ASN A 38 -28.87 15.78 14.54
C ASN A 38 -28.18 16.93 15.30
N GLU A 39 -27.59 17.86 14.54
CA GLU A 39 -28.11 19.24 14.42
C GLU A 39 -27.50 19.95 13.19
N GLU A 40 -28.35 20.61 12.41
CA GLU A 40 -27.94 21.49 11.30
C GLU A 40 -27.04 22.62 11.84
N ILE A 41 -25.79 22.72 11.36
CA ILE A 41 -25.02 23.96 11.48
C ILE A 41 -24.37 24.30 10.13
N VAL A 42 -24.74 25.50 9.70
CA VAL A 42 -24.32 26.26 8.53
C VAL A 42 -22.81 26.56 8.57
N SER A 43 -22.23 26.65 7.37
CA SER A 43 -20.87 27.14 7.05
C SER A 43 -20.19 28.02 8.10
N ASP A 44 -18.95 27.69 8.48
CA ASP A 44 -17.75 28.50 8.21
C ASP A 44 -16.48 27.86 8.83
N ILE A 45 -15.44 27.77 8.00
CA ILE A 45 -13.98 27.78 8.25
C ILE A 45 -13.52 27.52 9.70
N GLU A 46 -12.91 26.36 9.94
CA GLU A 46 -11.88 26.11 10.97
C GLU A 46 -11.06 24.86 10.57
N GLU A 47 -9.99 25.04 9.79
CA GLU A 47 -9.16 23.95 9.25
C GLU A 47 -7.71 23.96 9.80
N SER A 48 -7.44 24.68 10.89
CA SER A 48 -6.07 24.84 11.42
C SER A 48 -5.77 24.12 12.73
N GLU A 49 -6.76 23.74 13.55
CA GLU A 49 -6.48 23.20 14.90
C GLU A 49 -6.26 21.67 14.95
N ASP A 50 -6.74 20.92 13.96
CA ASP A 50 -6.61 19.44 13.94
C ASP A 50 -5.27 18.95 13.35
N ILE A 51 -4.57 19.81 12.61
CA ILE A 51 -3.23 19.50 12.06
C ILE A 51 -2.18 19.60 13.17
N ASP A 52 -2.30 20.61 14.05
CA ASP A 52 -1.33 20.86 15.13
C ASP A 52 -1.33 19.74 16.19
N LYS A 53 -2.51 19.20 16.56
CA LYS A 53 -2.60 18.06 17.51
C LYS A 53 -1.98 16.76 16.98
N LYS A 54 -2.02 16.55 15.66
CA LYS A 54 -1.43 15.36 15.00
C LYS A 54 0.09 15.44 14.90
N ILE A 55 0.63 16.66 14.81
CA ILE A 55 2.07 16.92 14.80
C ILE A 55 2.63 16.80 16.23
N GLU A 56 1.96 17.38 17.22
CA GLU A 56 2.35 17.27 18.64
C GLU A 56 2.38 15.80 19.12
N GLY A 57 1.41 14.98 18.73
CA GLY A 57 1.39 13.56 19.09
C GLY A 57 2.57 12.74 18.53
N LYS A 58 3.07 13.10 17.35
CA LYS A 58 4.24 12.42 16.71
C LYS A 58 5.56 12.82 17.35
N GLU A 59 5.72 14.09 17.72
CA GLU A 59 6.90 14.57 18.45
C GLU A 59 7.00 13.92 19.83
N ILE A 60 5.86 13.70 20.51
CA ILE A 60 5.83 13.00 21.81
C ILE A 60 6.27 11.53 21.69
N GLU A 61 5.91 10.82 20.61
CA GLU A 61 6.31 9.42 20.39
C GLU A 61 7.81 9.24 20.11
N GLU A 62 8.42 10.11 19.29
CA GLU A 62 9.87 10.06 19.06
C GLU A 62 10.64 10.36 20.35
N LEU A 63 10.13 11.29 21.18
CA LEU A 63 10.69 11.63 22.48
C LEU A 63 10.60 10.48 23.51
N GLU A 64 9.59 9.61 23.44
CA GLU A 64 9.49 8.43 24.33
C GLU A 64 10.54 7.36 24.02
N ILE A 65 10.77 7.08 22.73
CA ILE A 65 11.81 6.12 22.29
C ILE A 65 13.21 6.67 22.63
N GLU A 66 13.42 7.99 22.49
CA GLU A 66 14.67 8.64 22.89
C GLU A 66 14.89 8.64 24.41
N LYS A 67 13.86 8.99 25.20
CA LYS A 67 13.95 9.01 26.68
C LYS A 67 14.16 7.63 27.29
N ILE A 68 13.57 6.58 26.73
CA ILE A 68 13.77 5.20 27.24
C ILE A 68 15.14 4.66 26.82
N GLY A 69 15.66 5.08 25.66
CA GLY A 69 17.07 4.83 25.29
C GLY A 69 18.08 5.38 26.30
N GLU A 70 17.71 6.42 27.05
CA GLU A 70 18.53 6.97 28.16
C GLU A 70 18.30 6.25 29.50
N ALA A 71 17.13 5.65 29.73
CA ALA A 71 16.79 4.98 30.99
C ALA A 71 17.55 3.66 31.26
N TYR A 72 18.17 3.06 30.23
CA TYR A 72 19.06 1.89 30.37
C TYR A 72 20.50 2.25 30.79
N LYS A 73 20.77 3.50 31.21
CA LYS A 73 22.10 3.91 31.70
C LYS A 73 22.37 3.65 33.19
N GLU A 74 21.42 3.11 33.95
CA GLU A 74 21.67 2.81 35.36
C GLU A 74 21.99 1.32 35.59
N GLU A 75 23.31 1.10 35.69
CA GLU A 75 24.05 0.01 36.32
C GLU A 75 24.41 -1.27 35.53
N SER A 76 25.75 -1.42 35.39
CA SER A 76 26.57 -2.63 35.21
C SER A 76 26.69 -3.27 33.82
N ASP A 77 27.94 -3.49 33.42
CA ASP A 77 28.50 -4.19 32.25
C ASP A 77 27.70 -4.16 30.93
N GLU A 78 28.29 -3.61 29.86
CA GLU A 78 27.70 -3.71 28.51
C GLU A 78 27.32 -5.17 28.22
N PRO A 79 26.04 -5.48 27.95
CA PRO A 79 25.59 -6.86 27.79
C PRO A 79 26.35 -7.51 26.64
N SER A 80 26.70 -8.79 26.82
CA SER A 80 27.37 -9.57 25.79
C SER A 80 26.47 -9.71 24.56
N LYS A 81 27.09 -9.99 23.40
CA LYS A 81 26.34 -10.23 22.16
C LYS A 81 25.34 -11.39 22.29
N GLU A 82 25.66 -12.42 23.07
CA GLU A 82 24.77 -13.57 23.29
C GLU A 82 23.54 -13.20 24.14
N GLU A 83 23.70 -12.29 25.11
CA GLU A 83 22.59 -11.77 25.91
C GLU A 83 21.68 -10.87 25.09
N ILE A 84 22.25 -10.02 24.22
CA ILE A 84 21.49 -9.20 23.27
C ILE A 84 20.72 -10.09 22.28
N ASP A 85 21.34 -11.15 21.77
CA ASP A 85 20.70 -12.06 20.82
C ASP A 85 19.55 -12.82 21.47
N SER A 86 19.75 -13.29 22.69
CA SER A 86 18.72 -13.95 23.49
C SER A 86 17.55 -13.00 23.78
N LEU A 87 17.84 -11.74 24.13
CA LEU A 87 16.83 -10.71 24.32
C LEU A 87 16.00 -10.51 23.04
N ILE A 88 16.66 -10.28 21.90
CA ILE A 88 15.98 -10.03 20.63
C ILE A 88 15.13 -11.24 20.22
N VAL A 89 15.65 -12.47 20.34
CA VAL A 89 14.88 -13.69 20.03
C VAL A 89 13.63 -13.77 20.91
N ASN A 90 13.76 -13.54 22.22
CA ASN A 90 12.61 -13.58 23.14
C ASN A 90 11.55 -12.52 22.78
N GLU A 91 11.97 -11.32 22.40
CA GLU A 91 11.05 -10.26 21.98
C GLU A 91 10.38 -10.59 20.62
N ILE A 92 11.09 -11.20 19.68
CA ILE A 92 10.50 -11.67 18.42
C ILE A 92 9.45 -12.77 18.70
N LEU A 93 9.74 -13.74 19.56
CA LEU A 93 8.81 -14.83 19.91
C LEU A 93 7.52 -14.29 20.53
N LYS A 94 7.57 -13.23 21.33
CA LYS A 94 6.36 -12.58 21.88
C LYS A 94 5.46 -12.01 20.80
N VAL A 95 6.04 -11.41 19.76
CA VAL A 95 5.27 -10.88 18.62
C VAL A 95 4.67 -12.03 17.80
N ILE A 96 5.41 -13.13 17.62
CA ILE A 96 4.93 -14.34 16.95
C ILE A 96 3.76 -14.99 17.70
N ASP A 97 3.82 -15.03 19.04
CA ASP A 97 2.76 -15.61 19.88
C ASP A 97 1.37 -14.98 19.65
N ILE A 98 1.34 -13.70 19.34
CA ILE A 98 0.09 -12.98 19.07
C ILE A 98 -0.13 -12.66 17.60
N TYR A 99 0.63 -13.27 16.70
CA TYR A 99 0.65 -12.94 15.26
C TYR A 99 -0.73 -12.97 14.57
N ASP A 100 -1.67 -13.77 15.08
CA ASP A 100 -3.03 -13.91 14.53
C ASP A 100 -3.97 -12.76 14.96
N ASP A 101 -3.55 -11.92 15.92
CA ASP A 101 -4.29 -10.77 16.44
C ASP A 101 -3.61 -9.46 16.02
N PHE A 102 -3.99 -8.98 14.83
CA PHE A 102 -3.35 -7.85 14.18
C PHE A 102 -3.31 -6.56 15.03
N ASP A 103 -4.37 -6.29 15.80
CA ASP A 103 -4.46 -5.09 16.63
C ASP A 103 -3.43 -5.15 17.77
N LYS A 104 -3.22 -6.32 18.35
CA LYS A 104 -2.21 -6.51 19.39
C LYS A 104 -0.78 -6.53 18.85
N VAL A 105 -0.56 -7.04 17.64
CA VAL A 105 0.77 -7.17 17.04
C VAL A 105 1.51 -5.82 17.01
N LYS A 106 0.82 -4.74 16.64
CA LYS A 106 1.42 -3.40 16.61
C LYS A 106 1.90 -2.93 17.99
N THR A 107 1.08 -3.12 19.02
CA THR A 107 1.40 -2.71 20.39
C THR A 107 2.56 -3.52 20.94
N VAL A 108 2.55 -4.85 20.79
CA VAL A 108 3.64 -5.70 21.29
C VAL A 108 4.92 -5.46 20.52
N ALA A 109 4.87 -5.25 19.20
CA ALA A 109 6.06 -4.93 18.42
C ALA A 109 6.69 -3.59 18.86
N ARG A 110 5.87 -2.61 19.24
CA ARG A 110 6.34 -1.35 19.85
C ARG A 110 7.01 -1.61 21.19
N ASP A 111 6.36 -2.35 22.09
CA ASP A 111 6.94 -2.68 23.41
C ASP A 111 8.26 -3.45 23.27
N SER A 112 8.33 -4.37 22.31
CA SER A 112 9.54 -5.11 21.98
C SER A 112 10.64 -4.20 21.42
N ALA A 113 10.30 -3.25 20.54
CA ALA A 113 11.26 -2.26 20.05
C ALA A 113 11.84 -1.40 21.19
N ILE A 114 10.98 -0.96 22.13
CA ILE A 114 11.40 -0.21 23.33
C ILE A 114 12.36 -1.04 24.18
N ARG A 115 12.05 -2.32 24.44
CA ARG A 115 12.89 -3.23 25.25
C ARG A 115 14.22 -3.57 24.59
N ILE A 116 14.23 -3.76 23.27
CA ILE A 116 15.45 -4.04 22.50
C ILE A 116 16.36 -2.80 22.50
N GLY A 117 15.78 -1.61 22.39
CA GLY A 117 16.51 -0.36 22.41
C GLY A 117 17.19 -0.02 21.09
N LYS A 118 17.29 1.29 20.79
CA LYS A 118 17.80 1.83 19.51
C LYS A 118 19.21 1.36 19.16
N ASN A 119 20.08 1.14 20.16
CA ASN A 119 21.46 0.71 19.95
C ASN A 119 21.56 -0.70 19.33
N ASN A 120 20.54 -1.53 19.50
CA ASN A 120 20.50 -2.91 19.02
C ASN A 120 19.72 -3.07 17.70
N LEU A 121 19.13 -1.99 17.16
CA LEU A 121 18.37 -2.02 15.91
C LEU A 121 19.16 -2.59 14.72
N SER A 122 20.46 -2.35 14.65
CA SER A 122 21.31 -2.88 13.57
C SER A 122 21.46 -4.39 13.59
N GLU A 123 21.17 -5.04 14.71
CA GLU A 123 21.25 -6.50 14.88
C GLU A 123 19.99 -7.21 14.37
N LEU A 124 18.82 -6.57 14.40
CA LEU A 124 17.53 -7.17 14.00
C LEU A 124 17.53 -7.86 12.62
N PRO A 125 18.14 -7.28 11.55
CA PRO A 125 18.14 -7.91 10.24
C PRO A 125 18.76 -9.31 10.18
N LYS A 126 19.62 -9.68 11.14
CA LYS A 126 20.24 -11.01 11.16
C LYS A 126 19.24 -12.11 11.50
N PHE A 127 18.10 -11.78 12.10
CA PHE A 127 17.05 -12.75 12.41
C PHE A 127 16.08 -13.01 11.24
N LEU A 128 16.21 -12.25 10.15
CA LEU A 128 15.51 -12.50 8.89
C LEU A 128 16.04 -13.77 8.21
N ASN A 129 15.22 -14.42 7.37
CA ASN A 129 15.55 -15.64 6.61
C ASN A 129 15.78 -16.92 7.44
N ASN A 130 14.91 -17.22 8.39
CA ASN A 130 14.88 -18.50 9.12
C ASN A 130 16.03 -18.74 10.11
N ASN A 131 16.53 -17.66 10.73
CA ASN A 131 17.57 -17.75 11.76
C ASN A 131 17.02 -17.94 13.18
N ILE A 132 15.71 -18.18 13.32
CA ILE A 132 15.08 -18.54 14.59
C ILE A 132 14.47 -19.94 14.44
N HIS A 133 14.97 -20.87 15.26
CA HIS A 133 14.40 -22.21 15.34
C HIS A 133 13.01 -22.15 15.99
N MET A 134 12.04 -22.90 15.45
CA MET A 134 10.70 -23.00 16.02
C MET A 134 10.74 -23.71 17.38
N PRO A 135 10.38 -23.04 18.49
CA PRO A 135 10.28 -23.71 19.79
C PRO A 135 9.10 -24.70 19.83
N GLU A 136 9.18 -25.72 20.69
CA GLU A 136 8.15 -26.78 20.79
C GLU A 136 6.74 -26.24 21.08
N GLU A 137 6.64 -25.12 21.82
CA GLU A 137 5.36 -24.48 22.15
C GLU A 137 4.60 -23.94 20.92
N PHE A 138 5.31 -23.72 19.80
CA PHE A 138 4.75 -23.20 18.56
C PHE A 138 4.43 -24.28 17.51
N GLU A 139 4.81 -25.54 17.73
CA GLU A 139 4.59 -26.65 16.79
C GLU A 139 3.11 -26.92 16.51
N ASN A 140 2.23 -26.63 17.49
CA ASN A 140 0.79 -26.79 17.31
C ASN A 140 0.12 -25.57 16.66
N LYS A 141 0.82 -24.43 16.61
CA LYS A 141 0.31 -23.18 16.08
C LYS A 141 0.63 -23.02 14.59
N TYR A 142 1.84 -23.40 14.19
CA TYR A 142 2.30 -23.29 12.80
C TYR A 142 2.40 -24.67 12.16
N SER A 143 1.69 -24.82 11.04
CA SER A 143 1.44 -26.10 10.38
C SER A 143 2.68 -26.64 9.66
N ASP A 144 3.57 -25.74 9.22
CA ASP A 144 4.84 -26.09 8.59
C ASP A 144 5.94 -25.03 8.79
N LYS A 145 7.15 -25.35 8.30
CA LYS A 145 8.34 -24.50 8.40
C LYS A 145 8.23 -23.20 7.61
N GLU A 146 7.35 -23.16 6.62
CA GLU A 146 7.23 -22.05 5.69
C GLU A 146 6.33 -20.99 6.31
N GLU A 147 5.24 -21.43 6.96
CA GLU A 147 4.39 -20.60 7.82
C GLU A 147 5.19 -19.98 8.98
N TRP A 148 6.01 -20.80 9.68
CA TRP A 148 6.91 -20.32 10.73
C TRP A 148 7.86 -19.23 10.22
N LYS A 149 8.48 -19.48 9.07
CA LYS A 149 9.42 -18.54 8.46
C LYS A 149 8.75 -17.20 8.13
N VAL A 150 7.53 -17.23 7.58
CA VAL A 150 6.77 -16.02 7.29
C VAL A 150 6.46 -15.26 8.57
N ALA A 151 6.01 -15.95 9.63
CA ALA A 151 5.72 -15.33 10.92
C ALA A 151 6.96 -14.66 11.54
N VAL A 152 8.13 -15.30 11.47
CA VAL A 152 9.41 -14.72 11.92
C VAL A 152 9.77 -13.48 11.11
N GLU A 153 9.78 -13.57 9.78
CA GLU A 153 10.14 -12.44 8.91
C GLU A 153 9.24 -11.23 9.17
N ASN A 154 7.94 -11.48 9.26
CA ASN A 154 6.93 -10.46 9.47
C ASN A 154 7.04 -9.81 10.86
N SER A 155 7.30 -10.61 11.90
CA SER A 155 7.49 -10.11 13.27
C SER A 155 8.75 -9.27 13.39
N VAL A 156 9.88 -9.71 12.82
CA VAL A 156 11.12 -8.93 12.80
C VAL A 156 10.93 -7.60 12.08
N LEU A 157 10.29 -7.61 10.90
CA LEU A 157 10.00 -6.41 10.14
C LEU A 157 9.06 -5.44 10.88
N MET A 158 8.08 -5.95 11.63
CA MET A 158 7.19 -5.14 12.46
C MET A 158 7.94 -4.44 13.60
N ILE A 159 8.82 -5.17 14.27
CA ILE A 159 9.68 -4.61 15.33
C ILE A 159 10.59 -3.54 14.73
N ILE A 160 11.25 -3.82 13.59
CA ILE A 160 12.08 -2.82 12.89
C ILE A 160 11.24 -1.57 12.57
N TYR A 161 10.07 -1.72 11.96
CA TYR A 161 9.17 -0.61 11.62
C TYR A 161 8.76 0.22 12.84
N SER A 162 8.63 -0.40 14.01
CA SER A 162 8.29 0.29 15.26
C SER A 162 9.37 1.27 15.73
N PHE A 163 10.60 1.19 15.21
CA PHE A 163 11.66 2.19 15.45
C PHE A 163 11.52 3.49 14.62
N LYS A 164 10.47 3.62 13.79
CA LYS A 164 10.12 4.82 13.02
C LYS A 164 11.30 5.40 12.24
N GLY A 165 11.67 6.66 12.46
CA GLY A 165 12.73 7.35 11.70
C GLY A 165 14.09 6.64 11.77
N ASN A 166 14.38 5.91 12.85
CA ASN A 166 15.62 5.16 13.02
C ASN A 166 15.65 3.90 12.13
N ALA A 167 14.48 3.38 11.75
CA ALA A 167 14.33 2.17 10.94
C ALA A 167 14.66 2.39 9.46
N VAL A 168 14.58 3.62 8.96
CA VAL A 168 14.66 3.94 7.52
C VAL A 168 15.92 3.35 6.88
N SER A 169 17.10 3.67 7.43
CA SER A 169 18.38 3.18 6.88
C SER A 169 18.52 1.65 6.90
N ILE A 170 17.85 0.98 7.85
CA ILE A 170 17.83 -0.47 7.96
C ILE A 170 16.89 -1.07 6.90
N LEU A 171 15.69 -0.52 6.76
CA LEU A 171 14.71 -0.96 5.76
C LEU A 171 15.22 -0.75 4.32
N GLU A 172 15.90 0.37 4.04
CA GLU A 172 16.58 0.60 2.76
C GLU A 172 17.59 -0.52 2.48
N ARG A 173 18.42 -0.87 3.45
CA ARG A 173 19.42 -1.94 3.32
C ARG A 173 18.76 -3.31 3.11
N VAL A 174 17.71 -3.62 3.86
CA VAL A 174 16.95 -4.87 3.72
C VAL A 174 16.36 -4.96 2.32
N SER A 175 15.81 -3.86 1.81
CA SER A 175 15.16 -3.85 0.50
C SER A 175 16.12 -4.08 -0.67
N GLN A 176 17.38 -3.63 -0.56
CA GLN A 176 18.41 -3.85 -1.58
C GLN A 176 19.06 -5.22 -1.52
N LYS A 177 19.31 -5.74 -0.30
CA LYS A 177 20.14 -6.95 -0.12
C LYS A 177 19.32 -8.24 -0.12
N ASN A 178 18.01 -8.17 0.07
CA ASN A 178 17.16 -9.34 0.16
C ASN A 178 16.06 -9.31 -0.92
N ALA A 179 16.27 -10.04 -2.01
CA ALA A 179 15.32 -10.12 -3.12
C ALA A 179 13.94 -10.66 -2.71
N LYS A 180 13.84 -11.42 -1.61
CA LYS A 180 12.55 -11.93 -1.10
C LYS A 180 11.80 -10.90 -0.26
N LEU A 181 12.52 -9.97 0.36
CA LEU A 181 11.95 -8.96 1.27
C LEU A 181 11.95 -7.55 0.67
N ASN A 182 12.40 -7.40 -0.58
CA ASN A 182 12.50 -6.11 -1.26
C ASN A 182 11.18 -5.33 -1.21
N LEU A 183 10.09 -5.93 -1.67
CA LEU A 183 8.77 -5.31 -1.72
C LEU A 183 8.19 -5.09 -0.31
N LYS A 184 8.37 -6.03 0.62
CA LYS A 184 7.92 -5.87 2.02
C LYS A 184 8.60 -4.68 2.70
N ALA A 185 9.92 -4.58 2.56
CA ALA A 185 10.68 -3.47 3.13
C ALA A 185 10.36 -2.13 2.45
N THR A 186 10.19 -2.11 1.12
CA THR A 186 9.74 -0.91 0.39
C THR A 186 8.34 -0.47 0.81
N ASN A 187 7.41 -1.40 1.03
CA ASN A 187 6.07 -1.07 1.53
C ASN A 187 6.13 -0.43 2.93
N LEU A 188 6.96 -0.97 3.84
CA LEU A 188 7.18 -0.37 5.15
C LEU A 188 7.77 1.04 5.07
N LEU A 189 8.71 1.28 4.15
CA LEU A 189 9.23 2.62 3.88
C LEU A 189 8.10 3.55 3.42
N CYS A 190 7.26 3.14 2.47
CA CYS A 190 6.11 3.94 2.02
C CYS A 190 5.11 4.23 3.16
N LYS A 191 4.88 3.28 4.08
CA LYS A 191 4.04 3.47 5.26
C LYS A 191 4.62 4.49 6.24
N LEU A 192 5.93 4.44 6.49
CA LEU A 192 6.60 5.47 7.29
C LEU A 192 6.47 6.85 6.63
N ALA A 193 6.66 6.92 5.31
CA ALA A 193 6.53 8.15 4.55
C ALA A 193 5.10 8.71 4.55
N SER A 194 4.07 7.86 4.47
CA SER A 194 2.66 8.29 4.56
C SER A 194 2.27 8.75 5.96
N GLU A 195 2.96 8.25 6.99
CA GLU A 195 2.89 8.74 8.37
C GLU A 195 3.71 10.02 8.59
N GLY A 196 4.37 10.58 7.57
CA GLY A 196 5.18 11.80 7.69
C GLY A 196 6.59 11.58 8.23
N VAL A 197 7.03 10.34 8.41
CA VAL A 197 8.37 10.01 8.89
C VAL A 197 9.35 10.03 7.72
N LYS A 198 10.31 10.95 7.73
CA LYS A 198 11.40 11.06 6.73
C LYS A 198 10.88 10.96 5.28
N THR A 199 9.72 11.54 5.01
CA THR A 199 8.99 11.37 3.74
C THR A 199 9.85 11.71 2.51
N GLU A 200 10.55 12.84 2.52
CA GLU A 200 11.40 13.27 1.40
C GLU A 200 12.58 12.31 1.17
N GLU A 201 13.26 11.88 2.23
CA GLU A 201 14.38 10.92 2.17
C GLU A 201 13.92 9.61 1.54
N ILE A 202 12.79 9.08 2.02
CA ILE A 202 12.22 7.82 1.53
C ILE A 202 11.75 7.94 0.08
N VAL A 203 11.00 8.98 -0.27
CA VAL A 203 10.49 9.16 -1.65
C VAL A 203 11.65 9.31 -2.64
N ASN A 204 12.69 10.07 -2.29
CA ASN A 204 13.89 10.21 -3.11
C ASN A 204 14.62 8.88 -3.27
N TRP A 205 14.77 8.13 -2.18
CA TRP A 205 15.41 6.83 -2.21
C TRP A 205 14.67 5.86 -3.14
N ILE A 206 13.34 5.75 -3.02
CA ILE A 206 12.54 4.85 -3.88
C ILE A 206 12.64 5.28 -5.34
N THR A 207 12.49 6.58 -5.61
CA THR A 207 12.57 7.14 -6.97
C THR A 207 13.88 6.78 -7.67
N ASN A 208 15.00 6.91 -6.97
CA ASN A 208 16.33 6.62 -7.51
C ASN A 208 16.57 5.13 -7.78
N ASN A 209 15.85 4.23 -7.09
CA ASN A 209 16.01 2.80 -7.24
C ASN A 209 14.93 2.16 -8.12
N LEU A 210 13.83 2.86 -8.41
CA LEU A 210 12.66 2.31 -9.11
C LEU A 210 13.00 1.77 -10.51
N ILE A 211 13.95 2.40 -11.20
CA ILE A 211 14.41 1.99 -12.54
C ILE A 211 15.06 0.60 -12.56
N THR A 212 15.52 0.09 -11.41
CA THR A 212 16.20 -1.21 -11.31
C THR A 212 15.23 -2.39 -11.27
N PHE A 213 13.94 -2.14 -11.05
CA PHE A 213 12.91 -3.16 -10.97
C PHE A 213 12.33 -3.50 -12.36
N ASN A 214 11.78 -4.71 -12.51
CA ASN A 214 10.94 -5.03 -13.66
C ASN A 214 9.61 -4.27 -13.58
N ASP A 215 8.86 -4.20 -14.68
CA ASP A 215 7.66 -3.37 -14.75
C ASP A 215 6.56 -3.82 -13.78
N GLU A 216 6.42 -5.12 -13.54
CA GLU A 216 5.48 -5.67 -12.56
C GLU A 216 5.78 -5.16 -11.13
N ASN A 217 7.04 -5.28 -10.70
CA ASN A 217 7.49 -4.77 -9.40
C ASN A 217 7.42 -3.24 -9.33
N LYS A 218 7.67 -2.51 -10.43
CA LYS A 218 7.50 -1.05 -10.46
C LYS A 218 6.05 -0.68 -10.16
N ILE A 219 5.08 -1.35 -10.78
CA ILE A 219 3.65 -1.07 -10.56
C ILE A 219 3.29 -1.33 -9.09
N ILE A 220 3.74 -2.44 -8.52
CA ILE A 220 3.54 -2.75 -7.09
C ILE A 220 4.11 -1.62 -6.21
N ILE A 221 5.36 -1.20 -6.47
CA ILE A 221 6.01 -0.13 -5.70
C ILE A 221 5.28 1.21 -5.87
N LEU A 222 4.84 1.56 -7.08
CA LEU A 222 4.02 2.76 -7.33
C LEU A 222 2.69 2.68 -6.56
N GLY A 223 2.10 1.49 -6.42
CA GLY A 223 0.95 1.23 -5.56
C GLY A 223 1.25 1.49 -4.07
N PHE A 224 2.42 1.07 -3.58
CA PHE A 224 2.86 1.42 -2.22
C PHE A 224 3.05 2.93 -2.07
N MET A 225 3.70 3.58 -3.02
CA MET A 225 3.92 5.03 -2.99
C MET A 225 2.60 5.81 -3.01
N ALA A 226 1.55 5.29 -3.65
CA ALA A 226 0.23 5.93 -3.68
C ALA A 226 -0.47 6.02 -2.32
N GLN A 227 0.07 5.38 -1.26
CA GLN A 227 -0.34 5.61 0.13
C GLN A 227 0.08 7.00 0.63
N ILE A 228 1.12 7.61 0.04
CA ILE A 228 1.64 8.94 0.39
C ILE A 228 0.81 10.00 -0.37
N LYS A 229 -0.36 10.33 0.19
CA LYS A 229 -1.35 11.22 -0.43
C LYS A 229 -0.83 12.62 -0.69
N ASN A 230 -1.26 13.21 -1.80
CA ASN A 230 -1.04 14.62 -2.14
C ASN A 230 0.44 15.05 -2.21
N ASN A 231 1.37 14.09 -2.31
CA ASN A 231 2.79 14.37 -2.50
C ASN A 231 3.11 14.55 -3.99
N ASN A 232 3.51 15.78 -4.37
CA ASN A 232 3.74 16.14 -5.78
C ASN A 232 4.81 15.29 -6.48
N GLN A 233 5.86 14.87 -5.77
CA GLN A 233 6.90 14.03 -6.34
C GLN A 233 6.38 12.62 -6.63
N VAL A 234 5.62 12.04 -5.69
CA VAL A 234 4.94 10.76 -5.85
C VAL A 234 3.93 10.80 -7.01
N ILE A 235 3.10 11.86 -7.08
CA ILE A 235 2.15 12.04 -8.17
C ILE A 235 2.88 12.16 -9.51
N GLY A 236 3.96 12.95 -9.55
CA GLY A 236 4.77 13.15 -10.75
C GLY A 236 5.39 11.85 -11.27
N ILE A 237 5.95 11.01 -10.40
CA ILE A 237 6.54 9.73 -10.81
C ILE A 237 5.49 8.72 -11.28
N ILE A 238 4.36 8.59 -10.58
CA ILE A 238 3.28 7.70 -11.01
C ILE A 238 2.72 8.19 -12.36
N GLN A 239 2.55 9.50 -12.54
CA GLN A 239 2.10 10.09 -13.80
C GLN A 239 3.08 9.82 -14.95
N HIS A 240 4.39 9.90 -14.68
CA HIS A 240 5.42 9.56 -15.67
C HIS A 240 5.28 8.12 -16.17
N PHE A 241 5.16 7.14 -15.25
CA PHE A 241 4.98 5.74 -15.63
C PHE A 241 3.65 5.47 -16.32
N TYR A 242 2.55 6.08 -15.86
CA TYR A 242 1.26 6.01 -16.55
C TYR A 242 1.40 6.43 -18.02
N ARG A 243 1.99 7.61 -18.28
CA ARG A 243 2.21 8.10 -19.65
C ARG A 243 3.09 7.15 -20.46
N SER A 244 4.16 6.63 -19.86
CA SER A 244 5.08 5.69 -20.50
C SER A 244 4.35 4.42 -20.97
N PHE A 245 3.56 3.80 -20.09
CA PHE A 245 2.82 2.57 -20.41
C PHE A 245 1.71 2.79 -21.43
N VAL A 246 1.03 3.94 -21.39
CA VAL A 246 0.06 4.29 -22.44
C VAL A 246 0.77 4.39 -23.79
N LYS A 247 1.86 5.16 -23.87
CA LYS A 247 2.63 5.36 -25.11
C LYS A 247 3.19 4.06 -25.70
N SER A 248 3.59 3.11 -24.85
CA SER A 248 4.06 1.80 -25.30
C SER A 248 2.94 0.82 -25.65
N GLY A 249 1.67 1.20 -25.46
CA GLY A 249 0.52 0.32 -25.70
C GLY A 249 0.33 -0.78 -24.64
N GLU A 250 1.00 -0.67 -23.49
CA GLU A 250 0.90 -1.61 -22.36
C GLU A 250 -0.32 -1.26 -21.48
N ILE A 251 -1.52 -1.49 -22.03
CA ILE A 251 -2.78 -0.96 -21.49
C ILE A 251 -3.12 -1.46 -20.09
N GLU A 252 -2.78 -2.71 -19.77
CA GLU A 252 -3.00 -3.28 -18.44
C GLU A 252 -2.14 -2.57 -17.38
N TYR A 253 -0.86 -2.36 -17.69
CA TYR A 253 0.07 -1.64 -16.82
C TYR A 253 -0.30 -0.17 -16.68
N ALA A 254 -0.70 0.48 -17.78
CA ALA A 254 -1.21 1.84 -17.76
C ALA A 254 -2.43 1.97 -16.84
N TYR A 255 -3.37 1.03 -16.91
CA TYR A 255 -4.56 1.04 -16.09
C TYR A 255 -4.28 0.84 -14.60
N ARG A 256 -3.47 -0.17 -14.23
CA ARG A 256 -3.06 -0.39 -12.84
C ARG A 256 -2.35 0.85 -12.28
N THR A 257 -1.47 1.46 -13.08
CA THR A 257 -0.75 2.69 -12.71
C THR A 257 -1.70 3.89 -12.58
N LEU A 258 -2.72 4.01 -13.43
CA LEU A 258 -3.73 5.07 -13.33
C LEU A 258 -4.53 4.97 -12.03
N ILE A 259 -4.90 3.78 -11.58
CA ILE A 259 -5.56 3.59 -10.28
C ILE A 259 -4.68 4.13 -9.16
N HIS A 260 -3.38 3.82 -9.18
CA HIS A 260 -2.41 4.36 -8.23
C HIS A 260 -2.29 5.88 -8.31
N LEU A 261 -2.34 6.47 -9.52
CA LEU A 261 -2.27 7.92 -9.72
C LEU A 261 -3.48 8.63 -9.10
N ILE A 262 -4.68 8.14 -9.38
CA ILE A 262 -5.93 8.68 -8.83
C ILE A 262 -5.92 8.54 -7.30
N ASN A 263 -5.39 7.43 -6.79
CA ASN A 263 -5.23 7.20 -5.36
C ASN A 263 -4.24 8.17 -4.71
N ALA A 264 -3.08 8.43 -5.33
CA ALA A 264 -2.10 9.35 -4.79
C ALA A 264 -2.58 10.80 -4.83
N ALA A 265 -3.28 11.18 -5.90
CA ALA A 265 -3.72 12.55 -6.16
C ALA A 265 -5.11 12.88 -5.59
N GLU A 266 -5.88 11.87 -5.17
CA GLU A 266 -7.27 11.96 -4.70
C GLU A 266 -8.21 12.69 -5.68
N ARG A 267 -7.84 12.68 -6.96
CA ARG A 267 -8.57 13.32 -8.05
C ARG A 267 -8.22 12.66 -9.37
N PHE A 268 -9.08 12.86 -10.36
CA PHE A 268 -8.86 12.43 -11.74
C PHE A 268 -9.08 13.59 -12.70
N THR A 269 -8.70 13.38 -13.96
CA THR A 269 -8.87 14.35 -15.04
C THR A 269 -9.84 13.82 -16.09
N GLN A 270 -10.36 14.70 -16.93
CA GLN A 270 -11.16 14.29 -18.09
C GLN A 270 -10.36 13.41 -19.06
N GLY A 271 -9.04 13.61 -19.16
CA GLY A 271 -8.16 12.73 -19.94
C GLY A 271 -8.12 11.30 -19.40
N HIS A 272 -8.10 11.14 -18.06
CA HIS A 272 -8.16 9.81 -17.42
C HIS A 272 -9.49 9.11 -17.72
N LEU A 273 -10.62 9.83 -17.62
CA LEU A 273 -11.94 9.29 -17.96
C LEU A 273 -12.00 8.87 -19.43
N LYS A 274 -11.52 9.71 -20.35
CA LYS A 274 -11.47 9.38 -21.78
C LYS A 274 -10.64 8.12 -22.05
N PHE A 275 -9.46 8.00 -21.43
CA PHE A 275 -8.63 6.80 -21.53
C PHE A 275 -9.41 5.54 -21.11
N LEU A 276 -10.03 5.56 -19.92
CA LEU A 276 -10.85 4.45 -19.42
C LEU A 276 -11.99 4.12 -20.40
N LYS A 277 -12.71 5.13 -20.89
CA LYS A 277 -13.85 4.96 -21.82
C LYS A 277 -13.41 4.37 -23.16
N LEU A 278 -12.32 4.86 -23.76
CA LEU A 278 -11.83 4.36 -25.05
C LEU A 278 -11.57 2.85 -24.99
N ILE A 279 -10.87 2.40 -23.93
CA ILE A 279 -10.57 0.99 -23.73
C ILE A 279 -11.83 0.18 -23.37
N ALA A 280 -12.66 0.70 -22.46
CA ALA A 280 -13.92 0.07 -22.09
C ALA A 280 -14.82 -0.15 -23.31
N MET A 281 -14.80 0.75 -24.29
CA MET A 281 -15.58 0.64 -25.54
C MET A 281 -14.88 -0.18 -26.63
N GLY A 282 -13.74 -0.81 -26.32
CA GLY A 282 -13.03 -1.73 -27.23
C GLY A 282 -12.36 -1.03 -28.41
N LYS A 283 -11.99 0.25 -28.26
CA LYS A 283 -11.19 0.95 -29.26
C LYS A 283 -9.81 0.29 -29.38
N THR A 284 -9.31 0.20 -30.61
CA THR A 284 -7.98 -0.38 -30.92
C THR A 284 -6.95 0.69 -31.29
N SER A 285 -7.32 1.96 -31.15
CA SER A 285 -6.40 3.09 -31.29
C SER A 285 -6.77 4.17 -30.28
N ILE A 286 -5.77 4.93 -29.84
CA ILE A 286 -5.92 6.02 -28.88
C ILE A 286 -5.27 7.26 -29.47
N ASP A 287 -6.02 8.37 -29.52
CA ASP A 287 -5.44 9.70 -29.71
C ASP A 287 -4.92 10.21 -28.36
N LEU A 288 -3.60 10.25 -28.22
CA LEU A 288 -2.91 10.68 -27.02
C LEU A 288 -3.22 12.13 -26.67
N SER A 289 -3.45 12.99 -27.67
CA SER A 289 -3.75 14.42 -27.44
C SER A 289 -5.11 14.62 -26.75
N GLU A 290 -6.02 13.65 -26.85
CA GLU A 290 -7.31 13.70 -26.18
C GLU A 290 -7.24 13.33 -24.70
N ILE A 291 -6.20 12.59 -24.28
CA ILE A 291 -6.07 12.01 -22.94
C ILE A 291 -4.91 12.58 -22.13
N MET A 292 -3.90 13.17 -22.78
CA MET A 292 -2.74 13.78 -22.12
C MET A 292 -2.08 14.87 -22.98
N THR A 293 -1.24 15.68 -22.36
CA THR A 293 -0.35 16.60 -23.08
C THR A 293 0.77 15.80 -23.75
N ILE A 294 0.95 16.04 -25.05
CA ILE A 294 2.01 15.47 -25.89
C ILE A 294 2.93 16.59 -26.38
N ASP A 295 4.21 16.28 -26.59
CA ASP A 295 5.16 17.22 -27.20
C ASP A 295 4.96 17.25 -28.73
N GLU A 296 5.36 18.35 -29.40
CA GLU A 296 5.08 18.59 -30.83
C GLU A 296 5.64 17.50 -31.77
N ASP A 297 6.69 16.78 -31.34
CA ASP A 297 7.37 15.75 -32.12
C ASP A 297 6.92 14.31 -31.78
N GLU A 298 5.92 14.14 -30.90
CA GLU A 298 5.45 12.82 -30.48
C GLU A 298 4.32 12.27 -31.37
N GLU A 299 4.28 10.95 -31.56
CA GLU A 299 3.16 10.29 -32.20
C GLU A 299 1.87 10.59 -31.43
N SER A 300 0.91 11.24 -32.09
CA SER A 300 -0.37 11.59 -31.46
C SER A 300 -1.34 10.42 -31.40
N ILE A 301 -1.17 9.40 -32.24
CA ILE A 301 -2.05 8.24 -32.32
C ILE A 301 -1.23 6.97 -32.11
N ILE A 302 -1.66 6.15 -31.15
CA ILE A 302 -1.09 4.81 -30.95
C ILE A 302 -2.12 3.75 -31.33
N GLU A 303 -1.64 2.69 -31.97
CA GLU A 303 -2.42 1.47 -32.17
C GLU A 303 -2.19 0.53 -30.99
N ILE A 304 -3.27 -0.06 -30.49
CA ILE A 304 -3.23 -0.96 -29.34
C ILE A 304 -3.79 -2.32 -29.73
N ARG A 305 -3.20 -3.37 -29.17
CA ARG A 305 -3.75 -4.72 -29.32
C ARG A 305 -5.12 -4.77 -28.65
N LYS A 306 -5.99 -5.64 -29.17
CA LYS A 306 -7.28 -5.91 -28.53
C LYS A 306 -7.02 -6.35 -27.08
N VAL A 307 -7.54 -5.58 -26.13
CA VAL A 307 -7.50 -5.91 -24.70
C VAL A 307 -8.45 -7.06 -24.37
N SER A 308 -8.22 -7.74 -23.25
CA SER A 308 -9.15 -8.75 -22.75
C SER A 308 -10.49 -8.12 -22.38
N ASP A 309 -11.57 -8.90 -22.51
CA ASP A 309 -12.91 -8.42 -22.13
C ASP A 309 -12.97 -8.10 -20.63
N ASP A 310 -12.28 -8.88 -19.79
CA ASP A 310 -12.18 -8.63 -18.34
C ASP A 310 -11.53 -7.28 -18.04
N LEU A 311 -10.43 -6.95 -18.72
CA LEU A 311 -9.78 -5.65 -18.55
C LEU A 311 -10.70 -4.51 -19.00
N ALA A 312 -11.37 -4.64 -20.15
CA ALA A 312 -12.32 -3.64 -20.64
C ALA A 312 -13.51 -3.43 -19.69
N ILE A 313 -14.02 -4.51 -19.08
CA ILE A 313 -15.08 -4.46 -18.07
C ILE A 313 -14.59 -3.75 -16.81
N ASN A 314 -13.40 -4.09 -16.32
CA ASN A 314 -12.80 -3.42 -15.17
C ASN A 314 -12.64 -1.92 -15.40
N MET A 315 -12.18 -1.49 -16.59
CA MET A 315 -12.09 -0.07 -16.91
C MET A 315 -13.46 0.62 -16.99
N ALA A 316 -14.51 -0.07 -17.45
CA ALA A 316 -15.87 0.45 -17.45
C ALA A 316 -16.41 0.65 -16.03
N ILE A 317 -16.17 -0.32 -15.13
CA ILE A 317 -16.53 -0.22 -13.70
C ILE A 317 -15.78 0.93 -13.05
N THR A 318 -14.48 1.05 -13.30
CA THR A 318 -13.65 2.15 -12.79
C THR A 318 -14.15 3.49 -13.31
N TYR A 319 -14.46 3.61 -14.61
CA TYR A 319 -15.07 4.82 -15.15
C TYR A 319 -16.35 5.17 -14.40
N TYR A 320 -17.30 4.24 -14.31
CA TYR A 320 -18.59 4.44 -13.67
C TYR A 320 -18.47 4.90 -12.21
N THR A 321 -17.49 4.34 -11.49
CA THR A 321 -17.22 4.68 -10.10
C THR A 321 -16.73 6.13 -9.95
N LEU A 322 -15.99 6.63 -10.94
CA LEU A 322 -15.47 8.00 -10.98
C LEU A 322 -16.49 9.00 -11.52
N ASP A 323 -17.21 8.64 -12.58
CA ASP A 323 -18.27 9.43 -13.22
C ASP A 323 -19.35 8.51 -13.79
N ASN A 324 -20.55 8.58 -13.22
CA ASN A 324 -21.69 7.75 -13.60
C ASN A 324 -22.66 8.44 -14.56
N ASN A 325 -22.29 9.57 -15.16
CA ASN A 325 -23.16 10.32 -16.07
C ASN A 325 -22.98 9.94 -17.55
N ASP A 326 -22.09 8.98 -17.87
CA ASP A 326 -21.81 8.59 -19.24
C ASP A 326 -22.74 7.47 -19.72
N ASP A 327 -23.64 7.80 -20.63
CA ASP A 327 -24.67 6.89 -21.15
C ASP A 327 -24.09 5.63 -21.81
N ASP A 328 -22.96 5.73 -22.50
CA ASP A 328 -22.35 4.59 -23.19
C ASP A 328 -21.83 3.56 -22.19
N ILE A 329 -21.10 4.04 -21.17
CA ILE A 329 -20.57 3.20 -20.09
C ILE A 329 -21.72 2.59 -19.28
N ASN A 330 -22.70 3.41 -18.89
CA ASN A 330 -23.87 2.95 -18.15
C ASN A 330 -24.63 1.87 -18.90
N SER A 331 -24.89 2.09 -20.19
CA SER A 331 -25.59 1.11 -21.05
C SER A 331 -24.80 -0.20 -21.17
N LYS A 332 -23.48 -0.13 -21.28
CA LYS A 332 -22.61 -1.31 -21.32
C LYS A 332 -22.68 -2.10 -20.02
N LEU A 333 -22.56 -1.43 -18.87
CA LEU A 333 -22.62 -2.09 -17.55
C LEU A 333 -24.00 -2.70 -17.28
N TYR A 334 -25.07 -1.98 -17.62
CA TYR A 334 -26.44 -2.50 -17.50
C TYR A 334 -26.68 -3.72 -18.40
N TYR A 335 -26.17 -3.70 -19.64
CA TYR A 335 -26.23 -4.88 -20.49
C TYR A 335 -25.50 -6.07 -19.86
N LEU A 336 -24.31 -5.84 -19.29
CA LEU A 336 -23.56 -6.90 -18.63
C LEU A 336 -24.23 -7.42 -17.36
N SER A 337 -24.90 -6.57 -16.58
CA SER A 337 -25.61 -6.98 -15.36
C SER A 337 -26.79 -7.92 -15.65
N GLU A 338 -27.43 -7.76 -16.81
CA GLU A 338 -28.56 -8.61 -17.23
C GLU A 338 -28.14 -9.83 -18.05
N TYR A 339 -27.14 -9.68 -18.94
CA TYR A 339 -26.88 -10.67 -19.99
C TYR A 339 -25.50 -11.33 -19.95
N SER A 340 -24.57 -10.91 -19.06
CA SER A 340 -23.27 -11.59 -18.94
C SER A 340 -23.48 -13.07 -18.62
N LEU A 341 -22.64 -13.97 -19.14
CA LEU A 341 -22.68 -15.40 -18.77
C LEU A 341 -22.08 -15.65 -17.38
N ASN A 342 -21.20 -14.75 -16.91
CA ASN A 342 -20.59 -14.84 -15.59
C ASN A 342 -21.58 -14.37 -14.52
N ARG A 343 -22.08 -15.32 -13.71
CA ARG A 343 -23.05 -15.04 -12.65
C ARG A 343 -22.51 -14.09 -11.60
N LYS A 344 -21.25 -14.25 -11.17
CA LYS A 344 -20.62 -13.39 -10.18
C LYS A 344 -20.56 -11.96 -10.68
N LEU A 345 -20.11 -11.76 -11.92
CA LEU A 345 -20.08 -10.44 -12.55
C LEU A 345 -21.47 -9.80 -12.62
N ARG A 346 -22.53 -10.57 -12.94
CA ARG A 346 -23.90 -10.03 -12.94
C ARG A 346 -24.33 -9.56 -11.55
N GLU A 347 -24.09 -10.38 -10.53
CA GLU A 347 -24.44 -10.06 -9.14
C GLU A 347 -23.66 -8.82 -8.66
N ASP A 348 -22.35 -8.76 -8.91
CA ASP A 348 -21.50 -7.63 -8.55
C ASP A 348 -21.95 -6.32 -9.25
N LEU A 349 -22.30 -6.39 -10.55
CA LEU A 349 -22.77 -5.22 -11.30
C LEU A 349 -24.17 -4.75 -10.87
N LYS A 350 -25.06 -5.66 -10.46
CA LYS A 350 -26.38 -5.26 -9.92
C LYS A 350 -26.20 -4.47 -8.64
N ILE A 351 -25.35 -4.93 -7.73
CA ILE A 351 -25.01 -4.19 -6.50
C ILE A 351 -24.45 -2.81 -6.87
N LEU A 352 -23.47 -2.74 -7.78
CA LEU A 352 -22.88 -1.48 -8.23
C LEU A 352 -23.91 -0.47 -8.77
N LEU A 353 -24.89 -0.95 -9.54
CA LEU A 353 -25.92 -0.12 -10.17
C LEU A 353 -27.09 0.22 -9.22
N GLU A 354 -27.31 -0.58 -8.17
CA GLU A 354 -28.36 -0.39 -7.16
C GLU A 354 -27.92 0.47 -5.96
N GLU A 355 -26.61 0.57 -5.66
CA GLU A 355 -26.07 1.34 -4.52
C GLU A 355 -26.14 2.88 -4.68
N ARG A 356 -27.15 3.41 -5.36
CA ARG A 356 -27.46 4.84 -5.43
C ARG A 356 -28.93 5.16 -5.28
#